data_AF-A0A0X8JNY3-F1
#
_entry.id   AF-A0A0X8JNY3-F1
#
_cell.length_a   1.000
_cell.length_b   1.000
_cell.length_c   1.000
_cell.angle_alpha   90.00
_cell.angle_beta   90.00
_cell.angle_gamma   90.00
#
_symmetry.space_group_name_H-M   'P 1'
#
loop_
_entity.id
_entity.type
_entity.pdbx_description
1 polymer ?
#
loop_
_entity_poly.entity_id
_entity_poly.type
_entity_poly.pdbx_seq_one_letter_code
_entity_poly.pdbx_strand_id
1 'polypeptide(L)'
;MSFIEELDNTRELLKHPLVSRDLARAGERSLPWMREHASALEGAGWTVERLYRVGALPFPYSEWGPGWLTLWNNEKCEPRLDERGNIEFVLNEAGGKVVQTCWVAGHFLE
;
A
#
# COMPACT_ATOMS: atom_id res chain seq x y z
N MET A 1 -4.02 -20.06 -4.39
CA MET A 1 -3.00 -19.14 -4.93
C MET A 1 -2.24 -18.63 -3.72
N SER A 2 -0.91 -18.64 -3.75
CA SER A 2 -0.10 -18.12 -2.64
C SER A 2 -0.08 -16.59 -2.66
N PHE A 3 0.15 -15.95 -1.52
CA PHE A 3 0.21 -14.48 -1.41
C PHE A 3 1.17 -13.85 -2.44
N ILE A 4 2.32 -14.46 -2.69
CA ILE A 4 3.30 -13.99 -3.69
C ILE A 4 2.74 -14.11 -5.12
N GLU A 5 2.10 -15.23 -5.46
CA GLU A 5 1.46 -15.39 -6.78
C GLU A 5 0.33 -14.38 -6.98
N GLU A 6 -0.43 -14.08 -5.93
CA GLU A 6 -1.47 -13.04 -5.96
C GLU A 6 -0.87 -11.65 -6.19
N LEU A 7 0.21 -11.31 -5.47
CA LEU A 7 0.94 -10.05 -5.67
C LEU A 7 1.40 -9.90 -7.11
N ASP A 8 1.87 -10.98 -7.72
CA ASP A 8 2.41 -10.95 -9.09
C ASP A 8 1.30 -10.68 -10.13
N ASN A 9 0.09 -11.15 -9.85
CA ASN A 9 -1.09 -10.92 -10.68
C ASN A 9 -1.64 -9.48 -10.58
N THR A 10 -1.25 -8.69 -9.57
CA THR A 10 -1.74 -7.30 -9.43
C THR A 10 -1.31 -6.37 -10.56
N ARG A 11 -0.31 -6.76 -11.38
CA ARG A 11 0.09 -6.01 -12.58
C ARG A 11 -1.07 -5.80 -13.56
N GLU A 12 -2.04 -6.71 -13.61
CA GLU A 12 -3.23 -6.54 -14.46
C GLU A 12 -4.10 -5.37 -14.01
N LEU A 13 -4.07 -4.99 -12.73
CA LEU A 13 -4.80 -3.85 -12.19
C LEU A 13 -4.27 -2.50 -12.69
N LEU A 14 -3.04 -2.46 -13.22
CA LEU A 14 -2.48 -1.25 -13.84
C LEU A 14 -3.29 -0.78 -15.06
N LYS A 15 -4.08 -1.66 -15.66
CA LYS A 15 -4.96 -1.35 -16.80
C LYS A 15 -6.31 -0.75 -16.37
N HIS A 16 -6.59 -0.67 -15.06
CA HIS A 16 -7.87 -0.19 -14.57
C HIS A 16 -8.05 1.31 -14.88
N PRO A 17 -9.21 1.77 -15.39
CA PRO A 17 -9.39 3.14 -15.87
C PRO A 17 -9.22 4.22 -14.80
N LEU A 18 -9.38 3.87 -13.53
CA LEU A 18 -9.17 4.78 -12.39
C LEU A 18 -7.69 4.89 -11.95
N VAL A 19 -6.81 4.00 -12.43
CA VAL A 19 -5.40 4.04 -12.11
C VAL A 19 -4.71 5.07 -13.01
N SER A 20 -4.36 6.21 -12.42
CA SER A 20 -3.57 7.23 -13.10
C SER A 20 -2.12 6.76 -13.29
N ARG A 21 -1.34 7.47 -14.12
CA ARG A 21 0.09 7.18 -14.30
C ARG A 21 0.89 7.26 -12.99
N ASP A 22 0.55 8.19 -12.11
CA ASP A 22 1.23 8.33 -10.83
C ASP A 22 0.90 7.17 -9.87
N LEU A 23 -0.34 6.69 -9.90
CA LEU A 23 -0.76 5.52 -9.14
C LEU A 23 -0.13 4.24 -9.69
N ALA A 24 -0.04 4.10 -11.03
CA ALA A 24 0.65 2.98 -11.65
C ALA A 24 2.13 2.92 -11.22
N ARG A 25 2.82 4.06 -11.25
CA ARG A 25 4.20 4.18 -10.76
C ARG A 25 4.33 3.83 -9.28
N ALA A 26 3.37 4.25 -8.45
CA ALA A 26 3.35 3.91 -7.03
C ALA A 26 3.19 2.40 -6.82
N GLY A 27 2.25 1.78 -7.52
CA GLY A 27 2.01 0.33 -7.46
C GLY A 27 3.21 -0.49 -7.92
N GLU A 28 3.90 -0.07 -8.98
CA GLU A 28 5.14 -0.72 -9.42
C GLU A 28 6.26 -0.61 -8.38
N ARG A 29 6.38 0.55 -7.72
CA ARG A 29 7.39 0.80 -6.68
C ARG A 29 7.08 0.10 -5.36
N SER A 30 5.81 -0.13 -5.05
CA SER A 30 5.43 -0.83 -3.83
C SER A 30 5.69 -2.34 -3.92
N LEU A 31 5.60 -2.94 -5.11
CA LEU A 31 5.69 -4.39 -5.31
C LEU A 31 6.95 -5.05 -4.71
N PRO A 32 8.18 -4.55 -4.93
CA PRO A 32 9.37 -5.13 -4.32
C PRO A 32 9.30 -5.15 -2.79
N TRP A 33 8.84 -4.05 -2.18
CA TRP A 33 8.71 -3.94 -0.73
C TRP A 33 7.63 -4.89 -0.19
N MET A 34 6.48 -4.99 -0.86
CA MET A 34 5.41 -5.91 -0.48
C MET A 34 5.87 -7.37 -0.57
N ARG A 35 6.68 -7.73 -1.57
CA ARG A 35 7.27 -9.06 -1.70
C ARG A 35 8.28 -9.36 -0.59
N GLU A 36 9.16 -8.41 -0.28
CA GLU A 36 10.15 -8.54 0.80
C GLU A 36 9.46 -8.77 2.16
N HIS A 37 8.32 -8.12 2.38
CA HIS A 37 7.57 -8.18 3.64
C HIS A 37 6.38 -9.15 3.59
N ALA A 38 6.25 -9.97 2.55
CA ALA A 38 5.05 -10.76 2.28
C ALA A 38 4.63 -11.66 3.45
N SER A 39 5.58 -12.39 4.05
CA SER A 39 5.31 -13.27 5.18
C SER A 39 4.79 -12.51 6.41
N ALA A 40 5.34 -11.32 6.68
CA ALA A 40 4.90 -10.48 7.80
C ALA A 40 3.52 -9.85 7.52
N LEU A 41 3.28 -9.41 6.29
CA LEU A 41 1.99 -8.86 5.87
C LEU A 41 0.88 -9.92 5.96
N GLU A 42 1.12 -11.10 5.42
CA GLU A 42 0.20 -12.24 5.48
C GLU A 42 -0.07 -12.66 6.93
N GLY A 43 0.98 -12.77 7.75
CA GLY A 43 0.87 -13.08 9.17
C GLY A 43 0.10 -12.04 9.99
N ALA A 44 0.14 -10.77 9.59
CA ALA A 44 -0.63 -9.68 10.20
C ALA A 44 -2.11 -9.64 9.75
N GLY A 45 -2.47 -10.41 8.71
CA GLY A 45 -3.82 -10.48 8.16
C GLY A 45 -4.08 -9.58 6.95
N TRP A 46 -3.04 -9.04 6.31
CA TRP A 46 -3.21 -8.41 5.00
C TRP A 46 -3.57 -9.45 3.95
N THR A 47 -4.48 -9.09 3.05
CA THR A 47 -4.71 -9.82 1.79
C THR A 47 -4.22 -8.98 0.63
N VAL A 48 -3.84 -9.62 -0.48
CA VAL A 48 -3.43 -8.88 -1.69
C VAL A 48 -4.57 -8.01 -2.22
N GLU A 49 -5.81 -8.50 -2.14
CA GLU A 49 -7.00 -7.71 -2.47
C GLU A 49 -7.05 -6.40 -1.67
N ARG A 50 -6.74 -6.44 -0.37
CA ARG A 50 -6.73 -5.25 0.47
C ARG A 50 -5.54 -4.34 0.18
N LEU A 51 -4.36 -4.92 -0.05
CA LEU A 51 -3.15 -4.17 -0.39
C LEU A 51 -3.26 -3.41 -1.71
N TYR A 52 -3.95 -3.99 -2.70
CA TYR A 52 -4.11 -3.44 -4.04
C TYR A 52 -5.57 -3.16 -4.42
N ARG A 53 -6.43 -2.89 -3.43
CA ARG A 53 -7.82 -2.46 -3.67
C ARG A 53 -7.82 -1.20 -4.53
N VAL A 54 -8.44 -1.28 -5.70
CA VAL A 54 -8.74 -0.10 -6.51
C VAL A 54 -10.00 0.55 -5.97
N GLY A 55 -9.95 1.87 -5.77
CA GLY A 55 -11.07 2.62 -5.23
C GLY A 55 -12.28 2.68 -6.15
N ALA A 56 -13.46 2.85 -5.58
CA ALA A 56 -14.70 3.03 -6.34
C ALA A 56 -14.77 4.41 -7.04
N LEU A 57 -13.99 5.38 -6.58
CA LEU A 57 -13.86 6.72 -7.17
C LEU A 57 -12.38 7.01 -7.48
N PRO A 58 -12.10 7.98 -8.37
CA PRO A 58 -10.73 8.43 -8.61
C PRO A 58 -10.03 8.80 -7.30
N PHE A 59 -8.75 8.46 -7.18
CA PHE A 59 -7.94 8.88 -6.04
C PHE A 59 -7.93 10.43 -5.92
N PRO A 60 -8.01 11.01 -4.70
CA PRO A 60 -8.04 10.38 -3.38
C PRO A 60 -9.46 10.18 -2.80
N TYR A 61 -10.50 10.19 -3.64
CA TYR A 61 -11.89 10.32 -3.19
C TYR A 61 -12.57 9.03 -2.71
N SER A 62 -11.86 7.92 -2.63
CA SER A 62 -12.34 6.66 -2.05
C SER A 62 -11.24 5.94 -1.31
N GLU A 63 -11.57 4.82 -0.66
CA GLU A 63 -10.56 3.94 -0.08
C GLU A 63 -9.74 3.27 -1.20
N TRP A 64 -8.42 3.40 -1.12
CA TRP A 64 -7.47 2.75 -2.01
C TRP A 64 -6.52 1.89 -1.16
N GLY A 65 -6.13 0.74 -1.70
CA GLY A 65 -5.14 -0.11 -1.05
C GLY A 65 -3.78 0.59 -0.91
N PRO A 66 -3.00 0.29 0.14
CA PRO A 66 -1.71 0.92 0.42
C PRO A 66 -0.71 0.79 -0.74
N GLY A 67 -0.82 -0.23 -1.59
CA GLY A 67 0.02 -0.39 -2.79
C GLY A 67 -0.14 0.77 -3.79
N TRP A 68 -1.26 1.48 -3.78
CA TRP A 68 -1.53 2.58 -4.71
C TRP A 68 -1.13 3.96 -4.18
N LEU A 69 -0.72 4.09 -2.91
CA LEU A 69 -0.48 5.40 -2.31
C LEU A 69 0.72 6.10 -2.94
N THR A 70 0.55 7.37 -3.32
CA THR A 70 1.61 8.16 -3.98
C THR A 70 2.85 8.39 -3.10
N LEU A 71 2.80 8.01 -1.82
CA LEU A 71 3.95 8.00 -0.90
C LEU A 71 5.09 7.10 -1.39
N TRP A 72 4.80 6.02 -2.14
CA TRP A 72 5.83 5.19 -2.80
C TRP A 72 6.67 5.97 -3.84
N ASN A 73 6.16 7.08 -4.33
CA ASN A 73 6.88 7.95 -5.26
C ASN A 73 7.75 9.00 -4.56
N ASN A 74 7.62 9.17 -3.24
CA ASN A 74 8.34 10.16 -2.47
C ASN A 74 9.65 9.58 -1.90
N GLU A 75 10.79 10.10 -2.34
CA GLU A 75 12.12 9.64 -1.93
C GLU A 75 12.44 9.92 -0.45
N LYS A 76 11.70 10.83 0.19
CA LYS A 76 11.82 11.11 1.64
C LYS A 76 10.94 10.20 2.49
N CYS A 77 10.17 9.33 1.85
CA CYS A 77 9.27 8.41 2.52
C CYS A 77 9.96 7.07 2.75
N GLU A 78 9.98 6.63 4.00
CA GLU A 78 10.49 5.34 4.43
C GLU A 78 9.32 4.47 4.89
N PRO A 79 8.90 3.47 4.09
CA PRO A 79 7.86 2.53 4.48
C PRO A 79 8.42 1.48 5.46
N ARG A 80 7.64 1.16 6.50
CA ARG A 80 7.96 0.11 7.48
C ARG A 80 6.70 -0.59 7.98
N LEU A 81 6.87 -1.70 8.67
CA LEU A 81 5.82 -2.34 9.46
C LEU A 81 5.93 -1.91 10.92
N ASP A 82 4.80 -1.61 11.56
CA ASP A 82 4.75 -1.50 13.03
C ASP A 82 4.67 -2.88 13.70
N GLU A 83 4.66 -2.91 15.03
CA GLU A 83 4.59 -4.16 15.82
C GLU A 83 3.31 -4.98 15.60
N ARG A 84 2.27 -4.36 15.04
CA ARG A 84 0.99 -4.99 14.71
C ARG A 84 0.88 -5.38 13.23
N GLY A 85 1.93 -5.13 12.44
CA GLY A 85 1.94 -5.37 11.00
C GLY A 85 1.12 -4.35 10.18
N ASN A 86 0.82 -3.18 10.74
CA ASN A 86 0.31 -2.06 9.96
C ASN A 86 1.43 -1.47 9.11
N ILE A 87 1.08 -0.91 7.96
CA ILE A 87 2.05 -0.25 7.08
C ILE A 87 2.16 1.21 7.49
N GLU A 88 3.34 1.64 7.90
CA GLU A 88 3.64 3.03 8.21
C GLU A 88 4.50 3.65 7.11
N PHE A 89 4.05 4.79 6.60
CA PHE A 89 4.85 5.65 5.73
C PHE A 89 5.44 6.78 6.56
N VAL A 90 6.75 6.76 6.77
CA VAL A 90 7.46 7.78 7.55
C VAL A 90 8.05 8.84 6.61
N LEU A 91 7.53 10.05 6.66
CA LEU A 91 8.04 11.21 5.93
C LEU A 91 9.00 11.99 6.83
N ASN A 92 10.27 12.05 6.43
CA ASN A 92 11.28 12.85 7.11
C ASN A 92 11.28 14.28 6.55
N GLU A 93 10.66 15.22 7.26
CA GLU A 93 10.61 16.64 6.90
C GLU A 93 11.56 17.48 7.76
N ALA A 94 11.89 18.69 7.31
CA ALA A 94 12.82 19.58 8.01
C ALA A 94 12.37 19.94 9.44
N GLY A 95 11.06 19.84 9.73
CA GLY A 95 10.47 20.10 11.04
C GLY A 95 10.15 18.87 11.88
N GLY A 96 10.43 17.65 11.40
CA GLY A 96 10.13 16.42 12.14
C GLY A 96 9.68 15.25 11.25
N LYS A 97 9.14 14.22 11.90
CA LYS A 97 8.63 13.02 11.22
C LYS A 97 7.11 13.04 11.19
N VAL A 98 6.54 12.86 10.00
CA VAL A 98 5.10 12.62 9.81
C VAL A 98 4.92 11.13 9.50
N VAL A 99 4.05 10.45 10.24
CA VAL A 99 3.76 9.03 10.03
C VAL A 99 2.33 8.88 9.55
N GLN A 100 2.14 8.27 8.38
CA GLN A 100 0.84 7.86 7.88
C GLN A 100 0.70 6.35 7.99
N THR A 101 -0.25 5.89 8.80
CA THR A 101 -0.49 4.46 9.06
C THR A 101 -1.67 3.94 8.26
N CYS A 102 -1.46 2.81 7.58
CA CYS A 102 -2.49 2.01 6.93
C CYS A 102 -2.77 0.79 7.80
N TRP A 103 -4.01 0.68 8.30
CA TRP A 103 -4.38 -0.31 9.29
C TRP A 103 -4.82 -1.64 8.65
N VAL A 104 -4.27 -2.74 9.15
CA VAL A 104 -4.61 -4.10 8.68
C VAL A 104 -6.01 -4.54 9.12
N ALA A 105 -6.44 -4.11 10.31
CA ALA A 105 -7.82 -4.18 10.74
C ALA A 105 -8.48 -2.85 10.34
N GLY A 106 -9.63 -2.92 9.66
CA GLY A 106 -10.45 -1.73 9.42
C GLY A 106 -11.11 -1.33 10.73
N HIS A 107 -10.34 -0.94 11.75
CA HIS A 107 -10.90 -0.35 12.96
C HIS A 107 -11.35 1.06 12.60
N PHE A 108 -12.53 1.14 11.98
CA PHE A 108 -13.45 2.20 12.35
C PHE A 108 -13.71 2.04 13.85
N LEU A 109 -13.70 3.16 14.56
CA LEU A 109 -14.02 3.28 15.98
C LEU A 109 -15.22 2.38 16.32
N GLU A 110 -15.04 1.44 17.26
CA GLU A 110 -16.16 0.87 18.01
C GLU A 110 -16.71 1.90 18.99
#